data_AF-A0A953DPM3-F1
#
_entry.id   AF-A0A953DPM3-F1
#
_cell.length_a   1.000
_cell.length_b   1.000
_cell.length_c   1.000
_cell.angle_alpha   90.00
_cell.angle_beta   90.00
_cell.angle_gamma   90.00
#
_symmetry.space_group_name_H-M   'P 1'
#
loop_
_entity.id
_entity.type
_entity.pdbx_description
1 polymer ?
#
loop_
_entity_poly.entity_id
_entity_poly.type
_entity_poly.pdbx_seq_one_letter_code
_entity_poly.pdbx_strand_id
1 'polypeptide(L)'
;MLPKFLLIGAQKSATSLLQAALAEHPQVYLPRGEVPFFEDGDYVAGDLGPLERLYAAAPPGTLPGLKRPAYLHIPECTARIAAALPDAKLIVILRNPVDRAVSAYFHYMRHRSIPLAPLETGLQRILDASPAAGPRAREILEFGLYGKHLGRYFQHFDRRQFFIERQERFLADRLGTYRRLCGFLGVDPAFTPRAFNRYVNQGVYSFSRLRLQRLARALSHETFAGGMRHRLRRNNPHGLALSYAVRLVDQALRLVEGRTPPPRLSPALRERLVAYYRDDILRLEELLGEDLSAWRRVERAPAAPAATPAGQTA
;
A
#
# COMPACT_ATOMS: atom_id res chain seq x y z
N MET A 1 8.74 23.28 -11.40
CA MET A 1 8.70 22.93 -9.96
C MET A 1 8.83 21.42 -9.85
N LEU A 2 9.66 20.92 -8.94
CA LEU A 2 9.88 19.50 -8.70
C LEU A 2 9.45 19.12 -7.28
N PRO A 3 9.02 17.86 -7.04
CA PRO A 3 8.62 17.41 -5.71
C PRO A 3 9.77 17.52 -4.72
N LYS A 4 9.48 18.03 -3.53
CA LYS A 4 10.39 18.16 -2.40
C LYS A 4 10.25 17.00 -1.41
N PHE A 5 9.17 16.23 -1.50
CA PHE A 5 9.02 15.01 -0.73
C PHE A 5 8.31 13.90 -1.52
N LEU A 6 8.59 12.65 -1.17
CA LEU A 6 7.99 11.47 -1.79
C LEU A 6 7.45 10.51 -0.73
N LEU A 7 6.17 10.13 -0.86
CA LEU A 7 5.60 8.99 -0.16
C LEU A 7 5.91 7.71 -0.95
N ILE A 8 7.08 7.14 -0.68
CA ILE A 8 7.67 6.03 -1.44
C ILE A 8 7.20 4.66 -0.98
N GLY A 9 6.57 4.55 0.19
CA GLY A 9 6.17 3.25 0.71
C GLY A 9 5.47 3.26 2.07
N ALA A 10 5.09 2.09 2.57
CA ALA A 10 5.03 0.83 1.84
C ALA A 10 3.62 0.60 1.25
N GLN A 11 3.54 -0.17 0.16
CA GLN A 11 2.26 -0.59 -0.39
C GLN A 11 1.46 -1.37 0.66
N LYS A 12 0.18 -1.00 0.83
CA LYS A 12 -0.77 -1.57 1.81
C LYS A 12 -0.55 -1.17 3.27
N SER A 13 0.20 -0.09 3.51
CA SER A 13 0.49 0.44 4.85
C SER A 13 -0.15 1.81 5.10
N ALA A 14 -1.40 2.02 4.66
CA ALA A 14 -2.17 3.26 4.85
C ALA A 14 -1.64 4.54 4.15
N THR A 15 -0.77 4.40 3.14
CA THR A 15 -0.28 5.52 2.32
C THR A 15 -1.39 6.31 1.59
N SER A 16 -2.56 5.71 1.35
CA SER A 16 -3.72 6.42 0.77
C SER A 16 -4.46 7.28 1.77
N LEU A 17 -4.51 6.89 3.05
CA LEU A 17 -5.05 7.74 4.10
C LEU A 17 -4.13 8.95 4.30
N LEU A 18 -2.81 8.70 4.37
CA LEU A 18 -1.84 9.78 4.52
C LEU A 18 -1.84 10.75 3.33
N GLN A 19 -1.93 10.25 2.09
CA GLN A 19 -2.10 11.11 0.92
C GLN A 19 -3.35 11.98 0.98
N ALA A 20 -4.48 11.42 1.40
CA ALA A 20 -5.72 12.19 1.53
C ALA A 20 -5.57 13.31 2.56
N ALA A 21 -4.90 13.03 3.69
CA ALA A 21 -4.62 14.03 4.71
C ALA A 21 -3.63 15.12 4.26
N LEU A 22 -2.56 14.75 3.56
CA LEU A 22 -1.60 15.72 3.00
C LEU A 22 -2.22 16.58 1.89
N ALA A 23 -3.07 16.00 1.05
CA ALA A 23 -3.75 16.73 -0.03
C ALA A 23 -4.79 17.75 0.48
N GLU A 24 -5.22 17.65 1.74
CA GLU A 24 -6.09 18.65 2.38
C GLU A 24 -5.29 19.82 2.99
N HIS A 25 -3.97 19.68 3.16
CA HIS A 25 -3.15 20.71 3.81
C HIS A 25 -2.94 21.92 2.90
N PRO A 26 -3.20 23.16 3.36
CA PRO A 26 -3.12 24.37 2.51
C PRO A 26 -1.72 24.68 1.95
N GLN A 27 -0.66 24.13 2.57
CA GLN A 27 0.72 24.37 2.17
C GLN A 27 1.33 23.19 1.41
N VAL A 28 0.53 22.18 1.03
CA VAL A 28 1.03 20.99 0.33
C VAL A 28 0.28 20.84 -0.98
N TYR A 29 1.01 20.59 -2.06
CA TYR A 29 0.42 20.18 -3.32
C TYR A 29 0.84 18.74 -3.65
N LEU A 30 -0.14 17.86 -3.81
CA LEU A 30 0.08 16.45 -4.11
C LEU A 30 -0.81 16.05 -5.28
N PRO A 31 -0.25 15.63 -6.43
CA PRO A 31 -1.04 15.13 -7.54
C PRO A 31 -2.00 14.01 -7.12
N ARG A 32 -3.18 13.96 -7.74
CA ARG A 32 -4.17 12.92 -7.46
C ARG A 32 -3.67 11.56 -7.92
N GLY A 33 -3.80 10.55 -7.05
CA GLY A 33 -3.44 9.17 -7.38
C GLY A 33 -1.96 8.86 -7.16
N GLU A 34 -1.46 7.82 -7.84
CA GLU A 34 -0.05 7.43 -7.78
C GLU A 34 0.65 7.84 -9.07
N VAL A 35 1.88 8.35 -8.95
CA VAL A 35 2.67 8.87 -10.07
C VAL A 35 3.89 7.95 -10.28
N PRO A 36 3.89 7.05 -11.28
CA PRO A 36 4.96 6.08 -11.52
C PRO A 36 6.12 6.64 -12.38
N PHE A 37 6.40 7.94 -12.30
CA PHE A 37 7.39 8.64 -13.15
C PHE A 37 8.79 7.99 -13.18
N PHE A 38 9.29 7.51 -12.04
CA PHE A 38 10.62 6.90 -11.94
C PHE A 38 10.64 5.39 -12.25
N GLU A 39 9.49 4.80 -12.58
CA GLU A 39 9.40 3.42 -13.08
C GLU A 39 9.74 3.38 -14.58
N ASP A 40 9.95 2.18 -15.10
CA ASP A 40 10.22 1.99 -16.53
C ASP A 40 9.06 2.48 -17.41
N GLY A 41 9.44 2.93 -18.61
CA GLY A 41 8.53 3.42 -19.65
C GLY A 41 8.24 4.92 -19.61
N ASP A 42 8.33 5.58 -18.45
CA ASP A 42 8.11 7.04 -18.33
C ASP A 42 9.38 7.83 -18.00
N TYR A 43 10.37 7.18 -17.38
CA TYR A 43 11.61 7.83 -17.00
C TYR A 43 12.60 7.89 -18.16
N VAL A 44 13.02 9.11 -18.51
CA VAL A 44 14.18 9.38 -19.36
C VAL A 44 15.20 10.13 -18.52
N ALA A 45 16.43 9.61 -18.44
CA ALA A 45 17.47 10.22 -17.63
C ALA A 45 17.73 11.66 -18.08
N GLY A 46 17.68 12.60 -17.12
CA GLY A 46 17.87 14.03 -17.38
C GLY A 46 16.63 14.80 -17.86
N ASP A 47 15.58 14.13 -18.35
CA ASP A 47 14.33 14.80 -18.73
C ASP A 47 13.29 14.73 -17.62
N LEU A 48 13.22 15.79 -16.82
CA LEU A 48 12.22 15.96 -15.76
C LEU A 48 10.99 16.77 -16.22
N GLY A 49 10.94 17.21 -17.47
CA GLY A 49 9.83 18.01 -18.01
C GLY A 49 8.44 17.40 -17.80
N PRO A 50 8.23 16.07 -18.03
CA PRO A 50 6.96 15.44 -17.74
C PRO A 50 6.58 15.47 -16.25
N LEU A 51 7.56 15.35 -15.35
CA LEU A 51 7.34 15.46 -13.91
C LEU A 51 6.97 16.88 -13.51
N GLU A 52 7.64 17.89 -14.06
CA GLU A 52 7.36 19.30 -13.79
C GLU A 52 5.94 19.71 -14.20
N ARG A 53 5.47 19.20 -15.35
CA ARG A 53 4.11 19.48 -15.85
C ARG A 53 3.00 19.04 -14.88
N LEU A 54 3.26 18.06 -14.00
CA LEU A 54 2.30 17.64 -12.96
C LEU A 54 2.03 18.73 -11.92
N TYR A 55 2.91 19.73 -11.81
CA TYR A 55 2.82 20.82 -10.83
C TYR A 55 2.45 22.17 -11.47
N ALA A 56 2.10 22.19 -12.77
CA ALA A 56 1.72 23.43 -13.46
C ALA A 56 0.52 24.15 -12.82
N ALA A 57 -0.38 23.39 -12.18
CA ALA A 57 -1.55 23.90 -11.47
C ALA A 57 -1.34 24.00 -9.94
N ALA A 58 -0.09 23.90 -9.45
CA ALA A 58 0.20 24.03 -8.03
C ALA A 58 0.06 25.49 -7.58
N PRO A 59 -0.70 25.80 -6.52
CA PRO A 59 -0.77 27.15 -5.98
C PRO A 59 0.62 27.66 -5.53
N PRO A 60 0.92 28.95 -5.70
CA PRO A 60 2.17 29.54 -5.21
C PRO A 60 2.38 29.27 -3.71
N GLY A 61 3.63 28.99 -3.32
CA GLY A 61 4.00 28.74 -1.92
C GLY A 61 3.66 27.35 -1.39
N THR A 62 3.05 26.47 -2.18
CA THR A 62 2.83 25.07 -1.79
C THR A 62 4.09 24.22 -1.89
N LEU A 63 4.24 23.27 -0.98
CA LEU A 63 5.28 22.25 -0.98
C LEU A 63 4.84 21.10 -1.90
N PRO A 64 5.49 20.91 -3.06
CA PRO A 64 5.13 19.85 -3.98
C PRO A 64 5.58 18.49 -3.43
N GLY A 65 4.66 17.53 -3.43
CA GLY A 65 4.92 16.15 -3.07
C GLY A 65 4.56 15.18 -4.18
N LEU A 66 5.05 13.96 -4.07
CA LEU A 66 4.69 12.87 -4.96
C LEU A 66 4.40 11.61 -4.14
N LYS A 67 3.46 10.77 -4.61
CA LYS A 67 3.23 9.46 -4.01
C LYS A 67 3.39 8.35 -5.04
N ARG A 68 4.18 7.36 -4.68
CA ARG A 68 4.18 6.04 -5.31
C ARG A 68 4.74 5.00 -4.33
N PRO A 69 3.88 4.22 -3.64
CA PRO A 69 4.33 3.26 -2.62
C PRO A 69 5.19 2.11 -3.16
N ALA A 70 5.25 1.98 -4.49
CA ALA A 70 6.08 1.03 -5.19
C ALA A 70 7.56 1.46 -5.21
N TYR A 71 7.88 2.76 -5.13
CA TYR A 71 9.27 3.20 -5.24
C TYR A 71 10.19 2.58 -4.19
N LEU A 72 9.68 2.34 -2.98
CA LEU A 72 10.45 1.66 -1.94
C LEU A 72 11.05 0.33 -2.42
N HIS A 73 10.34 -0.46 -3.22
CA HIS A 73 10.79 -1.81 -3.58
C HIS A 73 11.55 -1.91 -4.91
N ILE A 74 11.36 -0.98 -5.86
CA ILE A 74 11.87 -1.11 -7.24
C ILE A 74 13.35 -0.69 -7.32
N PRO A 75 14.29 -1.62 -7.64
CA PRO A 75 15.67 -1.42 -8.07
C PRO A 75 16.14 -0.03 -8.43
N GLU A 76 15.60 0.32 -9.57
CA GLU A 76 16.01 1.36 -10.47
C GLU A 76 15.44 2.70 -9.99
N CYS A 77 14.26 2.69 -9.36
CA CYS A 77 13.64 3.89 -8.82
C CYS A 77 14.51 4.57 -7.78
N THR A 78 15.21 3.84 -6.91
CA THR A 78 16.07 4.46 -5.88
C THR A 78 17.18 5.30 -6.52
N ALA A 79 17.92 4.73 -7.47
CA ALA A 79 19.01 5.43 -8.16
C ALA A 79 18.48 6.62 -8.97
N ARG A 80 17.35 6.45 -9.66
CA ARG A 80 16.72 7.51 -10.46
C ARG A 80 16.22 8.67 -9.60
N ILE A 81 15.60 8.38 -8.45
CA ILE A 81 15.15 9.40 -7.50
C ILE A 81 16.35 10.12 -6.90
N ALA A 82 17.42 9.41 -6.52
CA ALA A 82 18.62 10.02 -5.96
C ALA A 82 19.30 10.97 -6.96
N ALA A 83 19.39 10.57 -8.23
CA ALA A 83 19.96 11.40 -9.28
C ALA A 83 19.10 12.64 -9.59
N ALA A 84 17.77 12.49 -9.61
CA ALA A 84 16.86 13.57 -10.00
C ALA A 84 16.50 14.52 -8.84
N LEU A 85 16.44 14.00 -7.61
CA LEU A 85 15.88 14.65 -6.42
C LEU A 85 16.73 14.35 -5.17
N PRO A 86 18.04 14.70 -5.16
CA PRO A 86 18.96 14.30 -4.10
C PRO A 86 18.55 14.81 -2.72
N ASP A 87 17.91 15.98 -2.64
CA ASP A 87 17.49 16.62 -1.39
C ASP A 87 16.05 16.25 -0.97
N ALA A 88 15.38 15.34 -1.67
CA ALA A 88 13.99 15.02 -1.36
C ALA A 88 13.84 14.37 0.01
N LYS A 89 12.77 14.74 0.71
CA LYS A 89 12.32 14.05 1.93
C LYS A 89 11.52 12.79 1.56
N LEU A 90 11.82 11.65 2.17
CA LEU A 90 11.27 10.34 1.86
C LEU A 90 10.39 9.84 3.01
N ILE A 91 9.13 9.55 2.72
CA ILE A 91 8.14 9.12 3.71
C ILE A 91 7.82 7.65 3.50
N VAL A 92 7.92 6.88 4.58
CA VAL A 92 7.67 5.43 4.60
C VAL A 92 6.77 5.08 5.78
N ILE A 93 5.61 4.48 5.50
CA ILE A 93 4.80 3.79 6.52
C ILE A 93 5.00 2.29 6.36
N LEU A 94 5.53 1.63 7.38
CA LEU A 94 5.74 0.19 7.42
C LEU A 94 4.55 -0.50 8.10
N ARG A 95 4.31 -1.76 7.78
CA ARG A 95 3.25 -2.60 8.40
C ARG A 95 3.86 -3.96 8.65
N ASN A 96 3.38 -4.73 9.62
CA ASN A 96 3.73 -6.15 9.70
C ASN A 96 3.73 -6.81 8.28
N PRO A 97 4.86 -7.40 7.83
CA PRO A 97 5.00 -7.84 6.44
C PRO A 97 4.05 -8.99 6.08
N VAL A 98 3.66 -9.83 7.04
CA VAL A 98 2.65 -10.89 6.85
C VAL A 98 1.27 -10.27 6.61
N ASP A 99 0.86 -9.33 7.45
CA ASP A 99 -0.44 -8.65 7.29
C ASP A 99 -0.50 -7.80 6.02
N ARG A 100 0.64 -7.22 5.65
CA ARG A 100 0.83 -6.52 4.37
C ARG A 100 0.68 -7.48 3.19
N ALA A 101 1.29 -8.67 3.25
CA ALA A 101 1.17 -9.69 2.21
C ALA A 101 -0.27 -10.17 2.03
N VAL A 102 -1.01 -10.43 3.12
CA VAL A 102 -2.46 -10.74 3.05
C VAL A 102 -3.21 -9.60 2.35
N SER A 103 -2.99 -8.35 2.77
CA SER A 103 -3.66 -7.20 2.15
C SER A 103 -3.27 -7.00 0.68
N ALA A 104 -2.04 -7.31 0.31
CA ALA A 104 -1.55 -7.26 -1.07
C ALA A 104 -2.16 -8.39 -1.92
N TYR A 105 -2.29 -9.60 -1.39
CA TYR A 105 -2.92 -10.74 -2.07
C TYR A 105 -4.32 -10.38 -2.58
N PHE A 106 -5.18 -9.84 -1.71
CA PHE A 106 -6.51 -9.35 -2.09
C PHE A 106 -6.46 -8.19 -3.08
N HIS A 107 -5.48 -7.29 -2.94
CA HIS A 107 -5.30 -6.18 -3.87
C HIS A 107 -4.96 -6.67 -5.28
N TYR A 108 -4.02 -7.61 -5.41
CA TYR A 108 -3.58 -8.18 -6.68
C TYR A 108 -4.70 -9.01 -7.32
N MET A 109 -5.45 -9.80 -6.53
CA MET A 109 -6.64 -10.49 -7.01
C MET A 109 -7.66 -9.49 -7.57
N ARG A 110 -7.96 -8.41 -6.86
CA ARG A 110 -8.92 -7.39 -7.30
C ARG A 110 -8.47 -6.69 -8.59
N HIS A 111 -7.17 -6.50 -8.79
CA HIS A 111 -6.59 -5.88 -9.99
C HIS A 111 -6.33 -6.87 -11.13
N ARG A 112 -6.72 -8.14 -10.98
CA ARG A 112 -6.49 -9.21 -11.96
C ARG A 112 -4.99 -9.46 -12.23
N SER A 113 -4.12 -9.07 -11.31
CA SER A 113 -2.67 -9.28 -11.39
C SER A 113 -2.26 -10.70 -10.99
N ILE A 114 -3.15 -11.41 -10.27
CA ILE A 114 -3.04 -12.84 -9.97
C ILE A 114 -4.40 -13.56 -10.16
N PRO A 115 -4.40 -14.89 -10.30
CA PRO A 115 -5.63 -15.69 -10.33
C PRO A 115 -6.48 -15.50 -9.07
N LEU A 116 -7.78 -15.72 -9.21
CA LEU A 116 -8.67 -15.75 -8.05
C LEU A 116 -8.50 -17.11 -7.36
N ALA A 117 -8.03 -17.13 -6.11
CA ALA A 117 -7.89 -18.35 -5.32
C ALA A 117 -8.10 -18.06 -3.82
N PRO A 118 -8.49 -19.08 -3.02
CA PRO A 118 -8.54 -18.96 -1.56
C PRO A 118 -7.20 -18.48 -1.00
N LEU A 119 -7.24 -17.68 0.08
CA LEU A 119 -6.05 -17.05 0.67
C LEU A 119 -4.94 -18.06 0.99
N GLU A 120 -5.30 -19.15 1.69
CA GLU A 120 -4.36 -20.21 2.10
C GLU A 120 -3.65 -20.80 0.87
N THR A 121 -4.42 -21.37 -0.06
CA THR A 121 -3.89 -21.98 -1.29
C THR A 121 -3.08 -20.99 -2.13
N GLY A 122 -3.54 -19.74 -2.20
CA GLY A 122 -2.89 -18.68 -2.95
C GLY A 122 -1.51 -18.31 -2.42
N LEU A 123 -1.42 -17.99 -1.13
CA LEU A 123 -0.16 -17.66 -0.49
C LEU A 123 0.78 -18.87 -0.42
N GLN A 124 0.24 -20.08 -0.26
CA GLN A 124 0.99 -21.32 -0.34
C GLN A 124 1.69 -21.46 -1.70
N ARG A 125 0.94 -21.29 -2.80
CA ARG A 125 1.51 -21.30 -4.16
C ARG A 125 2.61 -20.24 -4.35
N ILE A 126 2.47 -19.06 -3.75
CA ILE A 126 3.48 -18.00 -3.85
C ILE A 126 4.76 -18.39 -3.11
N LEU A 127 4.62 -18.92 -1.88
CA LEU A 127 5.75 -19.41 -1.09
C LEU A 127 6.49 -20.57 -1.78
N ASP A 128 5.75 -21.45 -2.44
CA ASP A 128 6.32 -22.58 -3.18
C ASP A 128 6.81 -22.18 -4.59
N ALA A 129 6.82 -20.89 -4.91
CA ALA A 129 7.18 -20.36 -6.23
C ALA A 129 6.44 -21.02 -7.41
N SER A 130 5.21 -21.49 -7.18
CA SER A 130 4.40 -22.19 -8.17
C SER A 130 4.01 -21.25 -9.32
N PRO A 131 4.17 -21.65 -10.59
CA PRO A 131 3.69 -20.87 -11.74
C PRO A 131 2.19 -20.55 -11.68
N ALA A 132 1.41 -21.41 -10.99
CA ALA A 132 -0.03 -21.22 -10.79
C ALA A 132 -0.38 -20.02 -9.89
N ALA A 133 0.60 -19.43 -9.19
CA ALA A 133 0.42 -18.19 -8.44
C ALA A 133 0.23 -16.97 -9.37
N GLY A 134 0.72 -17.05 -10.61
CA GLY A 134 0.70 -15.97 -11.59
C GLY A 134 1.98 -15.12 -11.59
N PRO A 135 2.17 -14.31 -12.65
CA PRO A 135 3.47 -13.70 -12.96
C PRO A 135 3.92 -12.65 -11.93
N ARG A 136 2.97 -11.92 -11.33
CA ARG A 136 3.26 -10.85 -10.36
C ARG A 136 3.13 -11.29 -8.91
N ALA A 137 2.99 -12.60 -8.67
CA ALA A 137 2.66 -13.09 -7.35
C ALA A 137 3.83 -12.95 -6.36
N ARG A 138 5.09 -13.03 -6.84
CA ARG A 138 6.28 -12.83 -6.00
C ARG A 138 6.36 -11.44 -5.37
N GLU A 139 5.85 -10.41 -6.04
CA GLU A 139 5.76 -9.04 -5.51
C GLU A 139 4.97 -8.95 -4.19
N ILE A 140 4.01 -9.86 -3.99
CA ILE A 140 3.22 -9.96 -2.75
C ILE A 140 4.12 -10.32 -1.56
N LEU A 141 5.20 -11.07 -1.78
CA LEU A 141 6.16 -11.36 -0.72
C LEU A 141 7.30 -10.33 -0.71
N GLU A 142 7.90 -10.07 -1.86
CA GLU A 142 9.11 -9.26 -2.00
C GLU A 142 8.95 -7.81 -1.52
N PHE A 143 7.76 -7.19 -1.67
CA PHE A 143 7.56 -5.81 -1.21
C PHE A 143 7.50 -5.70 0.32
N GLY A 144 7.41 -6.83 1.03
CA GLY A 144 7.52 -6.90 2.49
C GLY A 144 8.96 -6.99 3.00
N LEU A 145 9.97 -7.12 2.12
CA LEU A 145 11.38 -7.19 2.49
C LEU A 145 11.96 -5.78 2.75
N TYR A 146 11.43 -5.10 3.77
CA TYR A 146 11.75 -3.71 4.08
C TYR A 146 13.21 -3.48 4.44
N GLY A 147 13.88 -4.41 5.13
CA GLY A 147 15.28 -4.29 5.50
C GLY A 147 16.17 -4.21 4.25
N LYS A 148 15.92 -5.09 3.27
CA LYS A 148 16.53 -5.06 1.94
C LYS A 148 16.29 -3.72 1.24
N HIS A 149 15.03 -3.26 1.22
CA HIS A 149 14.63 -2.07 0.46
C HIS A 149 15.15 -0.77 1.06
N LEU A 150 15.01 -0.58 2.38
CA LEU A 150 15.53 0.59 3.08
C LEU A 150 17.06 0.60 3.10
N GLY A 151 17.70 -0.57 3.23
CA GLY A 151 19.16 -0.67 3.14
C GLY A 151 19.72 -0.09 1.83
N ARG A 152 19.03 -0.33 0.71
CA ARG A 152 19.37 0.27 -0.59
C ARG A 152 19.15 1.77 -0.62
N TYR A 153 18.05 2.26 -0.05
CA TYR A 153 17.77 3.70 0.02
C TYR A 153 18.80 4.46 0.87
N PHE A 154 19.26 3.89 1.98
CA PHE A 154 20.28 4.49 2.85
C PHE A 154 21.69 4.53 2.23
N GLN A 155 21.92 3.87 1.11
CA GLN A 155 23.18 4.03 0.34
C GLN A 155 23.20 5.34 -0.47
N HIS A 156 22.04 5.94 -0.72
CA HIS A 156 21.89 7.12 -1.60
C HIS A 156 21.40 8.38 -0.88
N PHE A 157 20.80 8.23 0.30
CA PHE A 157 20.14 9.33 1.02
C PHE A 157 20.56 9.32 2.48
N ASP A 158 20.70 10.52 3.07
CA ASP A 158 20.95 10.66 4.50
C ASP A 158 19.72 10.24 5.31
N ARG A 159 19.95 9.64 6.49
CA ARG A 159 18.87 9.18 7.37
C ARG A 159 17.91 10.29 7.79
N ARG A 160 18.38 11.54 7.89
CA ARG A 160 17.58 12.72 8.22
C ARG A 160 16.58 13.08 7.12
N GLN A 161 16.76 12.55 5.91
CA GLN A 161 15.79 12.70 4.83
C GLN A 161 14.62 11.73 4.94
N PHE A 162 14.58 10.84 5.93
CA PHE A 162 13.51 9.85 6.07
C PHE A 162 12.57 10.16 7.22
N PHE A 163 11.27 10.08 6.94
CA PHE A 163 10.23 9.88 7.94
C PHE A 163 9.73 8.45 7.83
N ILE A 164 10.11 7.60 8.79
CA ILE A 164 9.71 6.20 8.85
C ILE A 164 8.79 6.01 10.05
N GLU A 165 7.62 5.44 9.82
CA GLU A 165 6.64 5.19 10.88
C GLU A 165 5.99 3.81 10.72
N ARG A 166 5.54 3.24 11.84
CA ARG A 166 4.79 1.98 11.86
C ARG A 166 3.30 2.26 11.71
N GLN A 167 2.63 1.46 10.88
CA GLN A 167 1.21 1.61 10.60
C GLN A 167 0.39 1.49 11.89
N GLU A 168 0.76 0.59 12.79
CA GLU A 168 0.09 0.36 14.06
C GLU A 168 0.13 1.64 14.91
N ARG A 169 1.28 2.31 14.99
CA ARG A 169 1.45 3.61 15.68
C ARG A 169 0.68 4.72 14.97
N PHE A 170 0.80 4.81 13.64
CA PHE A 170 0.06 5.80 12.84
C PHE A 170 -1.46 5.66 13.01
N LEU A 171 -1.98 4.43 13.06
CA LEU A 171 -3.42 4.21 13.22
C LEU A 171 -3.90 4.46 14.64
N ALA A 172 -3.05 4.23 15.66
CA ALA A 172 -3.34 4.52 17.06
C ALA A 172 -3.35 6.04 17.33
N ASP A 173 -2.42 6.79 16.74
CA ASP A 173 -2.32 8.25 16.88
C ASP A 173 -2.09 8.93 15.51
N ARG A 174 -3.18 9.08 14.75
CA ARG A 174 -3.13 9.68 13.41
C ARG A 174 -2.71 11.14 13.44
N LEU A 175 -3.29 11.91 14.36
CA LEU A 175 -3.04 13.35 14.45
C LEU A 175 -1.64 13.65 14.96
N GLY A 176 -1.16 12.99 16.02
CA GLY A 176 0.20 13.21 16.49
C GLY A 176 1.24 12.78 15.48
N THR A 177 1.04 11.65 14.79
CA THR A 177 1.91 11.24 13.67
C THR A 177 1.92 12.25 12.53
N TYR A 178 0.74 12.75 12.15
CA TYR A 178 0.63 13.77 11.10
C TYR A 178 1.33 15.08 11.49
N ARG A 179 1.20 15.53 12.74
CA ARG A 179 1.91 16.71 13.25
C ARG A 179 3.42 16.56 13.18
N ARG A 180 3.95 15.40 13.57
CA ARG A 180 5.38 15.09 13.41
C ARG A 180 5.80 15.11 11.95
N LEU A 181 4.98 14.57 11.05
CA LEU A 181 5.24 14.62 9.62
C LEU A 181 5.21 16.05 9.07
N CYS A 182 4.26 16.90 9.48
CA CYS A 182 4.23 18.31 9.09
C CYS A 182 5.49 19.04 9.52
N GLY A 183 5.92 18.85 10.78
CA GLY A 183 7.20 19.39 11.27
C GLY A 183 8.39 18.89 10.47
N PHE A 184 8.43 17.59 10.16
CA PHE A 184 9.45 17.00 9.30
C PHE A 184 9.44 17.62 7.89
N LEU A 185 8.28 17.92 7.31
CA LEU A 185 8.16 18.56 6.00
C LEU A 185 8.45 20.06 6.04
N GLY A 186 8.33 20.71 7.20
CA GLY A 186 8.46 22.16 7.37
C GLY A 186 7.19 22.93 7.04
N VAL A 187 6.03 22.30 7.23
CA VAL A 187 4.69 22.92 7.05
C VAL A 187 3.97 22.99 8.40
N ASP A 188 2.91 23.80 8.47
CA ASP A 188 2.17 24.08 9.70
C ASP A 188 1.59 22.80 10.34
N PRO A 189 2.06 22.39 11.54
CA PRO A 189 1.54 21.22 12.22
C PRO A 189 0.16 21.45 12.86
N ALA A 190 -0.34 22.68 12.96
CA ALA A 190 -1.64 22.96 13.57
C ALA A 190 -2.82 22.51 12.68
N PHE A 191 -2.62 22.41 11.36
CA PHE A 191 -3.66 22.00 10.44
C PHE A 191 -4.19 20.59 10.76
N THR A 192 -5.51 20.44 10.79
CA THR A 192 -6.18 19.18 11.12
C THR A 192 -6.99 18.69 9.91
N PRO A 193 -6.56 17.62 9.24
CA PRO A 193 -7.25 17.12 8.05
C PRO A 193 -8.54 16.37 8.40
N ARG A 194 -9.60 16.64 7.64
CA ARG A 194 -10.89 15.95 7.71
C ARG A 194 -10.79 14.50 7.23
N ALA A 195 -9.79 14.20 6.39
CA ALA A 195 -9.52 12.85 5.90
C ALA A 195 -9.39 11.81 7.02
N PHE A 196 -8.92 12.18 8.22
CA PHE A 196 -8.80 11.24 9.33
C PHE A 196 -10.14 10.83 9.97
N ASN A 197 -11.19 11.64 9.78
CA ASN A 197 -12.55 11.32 10.20
C ASN A 197 -13.27 10.44 9.16
N ARG A 198 -12.67 10.26 7.98
CA ARG A 198 -13.22 9.43 6.90
C ARG A 198 -12.50 8.09 6.89
N TYR A 199 -13.26 7.01 6.75
CA TYR A 199 -12.68 5.70 6.48
C TYR A 199 -12.21 5.62 5.02
N VAL A 200 -10.95 5.98 4.79
CA VAL A 200 -10.33 5.88 3.47
C VAL A 200 -9.89 4.43 3.21
N ASN A 201 -10.38 3.84 2.11
CA ASN A 201 -9.93 2.54 1.54
C ASN A 201 -9.98 1.32 2.47
N GLN A 202 -11.16 0.73 2.64
CA GLN A 202 -11.30 -0.61 3.23
C GLN A 202 -10.88 -1.69 2.22
N GLY A 203 -10.16 -2.71 2.71
CA GLY A 203 -9.87 -3.91 1.93
C GLY A 203 -11.18 -4.63 1.56
N VAL A 204 -11.18 -5.33 0.42
CA VAL A 204 -12.31 -6.13 -0.04
C VAL A 204 -11.88 -7.59 0.10
N TYR A 205 -12.49 -8.29 1.06
CA TYR A 205 -12.13 -9.67 1.42
C TYR A 205 -13.23 -10.68 1.06
N SER A 206 -14.43 -10.19 0.73
CA SER A 206 -15.54 -11.01 0.25
C SER A 206 -15.31 -11.46 -1.19
N PHE A 207 -15.41 -12.77 -1.44
CA PHE A 207 -15.19 -13.37 -2.77
C PHE A 207 -16.23 -12.95 -3.81
N SER A 208 -17.50 -12.82 -3.41
CA SER A 208 -18.58 -12.32 -4.29
C SER A 208 -18.24 -10.92 -4.80
N ARG A 209 -17.85 -10.03 -3.88
CA ARG A 209 -17.46 -8.65 -4.18
C ARG A 209 -16.18 -8.57 -5.00
N LEU A 210 -15.18 -9.41 -4.71
CA LEU A 210 -13.97 -9.51 -5.53
C LEU A 210 -14.30 -9.92 -6.97
N ARG A 211 -15.20 -10.88 -7.19
CA ARG A 211 -15.65 -11.28 -8.53
C ARG A 211 -16.30 -10.11 -9.27
N LEU A 212 -17.20 -9.38 -8.62
CA LEU A 212 -17.85 -8.19 -9.21
C LEU A 212 -16.84 -7.08 -9.54
N GLN A 213 -15.93 -6.76 -8.62
CA GLN A 213 -14.92 -5.74 -8.86
C GLN A 213 -13.92 -6.14 -9.96
N ARG A 214 -13.58 -7.43 -10.08
CA ARG A 214 -12.79 -7.96 -11.19
C ARG A 214 -13.54 -7.83 -12.52
N LEU A 215 -14.84 -8.13 -12.54
CA LEU A 215 -15.68 -7.99 -13.73
C LEU A 215 -15.78 -6.51 -14.17
N ALA A 216 -16.14 -5.60 -13.26
CA ALA A 216 -16.19 -4.17 -13.54
C ALA A 216 -14.87 -3.67 -14.14
N ARG A 217 -13.73 -4.15 -13.63
CA ARG A 217 -12.41 -3.79 -14.15
C ARG A 217 -12.11 -4.38 -15.51
N ALA A 218 -12.48 -5.63 -15.77
CA ALA A 218 -12.34 -6.24 -17.09
C ALA A 218 -13.12 -5.48 -18.17
N LEU A 219 -14.25 -4.89 -17.79
CA LEU A 219 -15.10 -4.10 -18.69
C LEU A 219 -14.56 -2.68 -18.90
N SER A 220 -14.07 -2.03 -17.83
CA SER A 220 -13.67 -0.61 -17.86
C SER A 220 -12.20 -0.35 -18.16
N HIS A 221 -11.31 -1.34 -18.03
CA HIS A 221 -9.87 -1.14 -18.17
C HIS A 221 -9.22 -2.10 -19.18
N GLU A 222 -8.26 -1.57 -19.94
CA GLU A 222 -7.32 -2.39 -20.69
C GLU A 222 -6.22 -2.86 -19.74
N THR A 223 -5.96 -4.17 -19.77
CA THR A 223 -4.83 -4.80 -19.08
C THR A 223 -3.67 -4.87 -20.06
N PHE A 224 -2.64 -4.05 -19.84
CA PHE A 224 -1.37 -4.18 -20.55
C PHE A 224 -0.59 -5.36 -19.97
N ALA A 225 0.11 -6.11 -20.82
CA ALA A 225 1.05 -7.13 -20.36
C ALA A 225 2.11 -6.48 -19.44
N GLY A 226 2.30 -7.05 -18.25
CA GLY A 226 3.42 -6.71 -17.34
C GLY A 226 3.26 -5.47 -16.43
N GLY A 227 2.22 -4.63 -16.57
CA GLY A 227 2.16 -3.34 -15.84
C GLY A 227 1.21 -3.28 -14.63
N MET A 228 1.47 -2.35 -13.70
CA MET A 228 0.49 -1.81 -12.72
C MET A 228 -0.36 -0.67 -13.34
N ARG A 229 -0.25 -0.50 -14.66
CA ARG A 229 -0.92 0.54 -15.44
C ARG A 229 -2.26 0.02 -15.94
N HIS A 230 -3.33 0.75 -15.62
CA HIS A 230 -4.66 0.49 -16.13
C HIS A 230 -5.16 1.75 -16.83
N ARG A 231 -5.41 1.66 -18.15
CA ARG A 231 -6.03 2.75 -18.90
C ARG A 231 -7.53 2.50 -18.99
N LEU A 232 -8.33 3.54 -18.80
CA LEU A 232 -9.79 3.45 -18.96
C LEU A 232 -10.11 3.23 -20.45
N ARG A 233 -11.00 2.27 -20.76
CA ARG A 233 -11.51 2.00 -22.10
C ARG A 233 -12.44 3.13 -22.55
N ARG A 234 -11.88 4.19 -23.13
CA ARG A 234 -12.66 5.35 -23.61
C ARG A 234 -13.60 5.00 -24.77
N ASN A 235 -13.30 3.96 -25.56
CA ASN A 235 -14.04 3.60 -26.77
C ASN A 235 -15.08 2.48 -26.57
N ASN A 236 -15.49 2.18 -25.32
CA ASN A 236 -16.51 1.17 -25.04
C ASN A 236 -17.58 1.71 -24.06
N PRO A 237 -18.53 2.53 -24.54
CA PRO A 237 -19.53 3.18 -23.68
C PRO A 237 -20.44 2.17 -22.98
N HIS A 238 -20.83 1.07 -23.65
CA HIS A 238 -21.63 0.01 -23.03
C HIS A 238 -20.87 -0.72 -21.91
N GLY A 239 -19.58 -0.98 -22.11
CA GLY A 239 -18.71 -1.55 -21.07
C GLY A 239 -18.52 -0.61 -19.88
N LEU A 240 -18.47 0.71 -20.10
CA LEU A 240 -18.42 1.71 -19.04
C LEU A 240 -19.74 1.78 -18.26
N ALA A 241 -20.88 1.79 -18.95
CA ALA A 241 -22.20 1.76 -18.34
C ALA A 241 -22.41 0.48 -17.51
N LEU A 242 -22.05 -0.68 -18.06
CA LEU A 242 -22.11 -1.95 -17.34
C LEU A 242 -21.15 -1.96 -16.14
N SER A 243 -19.93 -1.46 -16.30
CA SER A 243 -19.00 -1.28 -15.17
C SER A 243 -19.58 -0.37 -14.09
N TYR A 244 -20.33 0.66 -14.45
CA TYR A 244 -21.00 1.54 -13.49
C TYR A 244 -22.12 0.79 -12.74
N ALA A 245 -22.98 0.05 -13.46
CA ALA A 245 -24.00 -0.79 -12.86
C ALA A 245 -23.41 -1.82 -11.87
N VAL A 246 -22.33 -2.52 -12.27
CA VAL A 246 -21.63 -3.47 -11.38
C VAL A 246 -21.07 -2.79 -10.13
N ARG A 247 -20.63 -1.52 -10.21
CA ARG A 247 -20.17 -0.74 -9.04
C ARG A 247 -21.33 -0.34 -8.12
N LEU A 248 -22.54 -0.14 -8.64
CA LEU A 248 -23.72 0.09 -7.81
C LEU A 248 -24.10 -1.19 -7.05
N VAL A 249 -24.02 -2.35 -7.71
CA VAL A 249 -24.23 -3.66 -7.05
C VAL A 249 -23.19 -3.90 -5.96
N ASP A 250 -21.90 -3.64 -6.19
CA ASP A 250 -20.87 -3.76 -5.14
C ASP A 250 -21.12 -2.81 -3.96
N GLN A 251 -21.63 -1.61 -4.21
CA GLN A 251 -22.00 -0.67 -3.14
C GLN A 251 -23.19 -1.20 -2.32
N ALA A 252 -24.22 -1.72 -2.97
CA ALA A 252 -25.35 -2.35 -2.28
C ALA A 252 -24.89 -3.55 -1.44
N LEU A 253 -24.07 -4.45 -2.00
CA LEU A 253 -23.50 -5.58 -1.27
C LEU A 253 -22.64 -5.15 -0.10
N ARG A 254 -21.91 -4.03 -0.20
CA ARG A 254 -21.15 -3.48 0.93
C ARG A 254 -22.05 -3.08 2.09
N LEU A 255 -23.23 -2.54 1.81
CA LEU A 255 -24.20 -2.15 2.83
C LEU A 255 -24.81 -3.39 3.50
N VAL A 256 -25.06 -4.45 2.73
CA VAL A 256 -25.63 -5.72 3.22
C VAL A 256 -24.59 -6.56 3.99
N GLU A 257 -23.42 -6.79 3.42
CA GLU A 257 -22.35 -7.61 4.03
C GLU A 257 -21.65 -6.89 5.20
N GLY A 258 -21.85 -5.58 5.33
CA GLY A 258 -21.17 -4.77 6.32
C GLY A 258 -19.63 -4.82 6.19
N ARG A 259 -18.94 -4.77 7.33
CA ARG A 259 -17.47 -4.72 7.38
C ARG A 259 -16.90 -6.14 7.48
N THR A 260 -16.29 -6.62 6.40
CA THR A 260 -15.51 -7.86 6.44
C THR A 260 -14.10 -7.60 6.99
N PRO A 261 -13.68 -8.20 8.11
CA PRO A 261 -12.29 -8.14 8.54
C PRO A 261 -11.39 -8.92 7.56
N PRO A 262 -10.08 -8.63 7.52
CA PRO A 262 -9.14 -9.48 6.79
C PRO A 262 -9.24 -10.91 7.36
N PRO A 263 -9.32 -11.94 6.51
CA PRO A 263 -9.31 -13.33 6.95
C PRO A 263 -8.01 -13.65 7.68
N ARG A 264 -8.09 -14.54 8.66
CA ARG A 264 -6.93 -15.04 9.40
C ARG A 264 -6.28 -16.19 8.64
N LEU A 265 -4.96 -16.26 8.74
CA LEU A 265 -4.18 -17.39 8.22
C LEU A 265 -4.20 -18.55 9.20
N SER A 266 -4.05 -19.77 8.68
CA SER A 266 -3.71 -20.93 9.49
C SER A 266 -2.38 -20.69 10.23
N PRO A 267 -2.22 -21.20 11.46
CA PRO A 267 -0.96 -21.05 12.20
C PRO A 267 0.26 -21.53 11.41
N ALA A 268 0.13 -22.67 10.71
CA ALA A 268 1.20 -23.25 9.90
C ALA A 268 1.63 -22.35 8.73
N LEU A 269 0.68 -21.79 7.96
CA LEU A 269 1.02 -20.89 6.87
C LEU A 269 1.58 -19.56 7.38
N ARG A 270 1.04 -19.05 8.49
CA ARG A 270 1.55 -17.84 9.14
C ARG A 270 2.99 -18.02 9.60
N GLU A 271 3.32 -19.17 10.20
CA GLU A 271 4.67 -19.52 10.62
C GLU A 271 5.64 -19.54 9.43
N ARG A 272 5.25 -20.14 8.31
CA ARG A 272 6.06 -20.12 7.08
C ARG A 272 6.32 -18.72 6.54
N LEU A 273 5.33 -17.84 6.57
CA LEU A 273 5.50 -16.43 6.16
C LEU A 273 6.39 -15.66 7.14
N VAL A 274 6.24 -15.88 8.44
CA VAL A 274 7.14 -15.30 9.45
C VAL A 274 8.58 -15.79 9.24
N ALA A 275 8.77 -17.07 8.94
CA ALA A 275 10.08 -17.63 8.64
C ALA A 275 10.68 -16.98 7.38
N TYR A 276 9.89 -16.81 6.31
CA TYR A 276 10.31 -16.12 5.08
C TYR A 276 10.81 -14.69 5.34
N TYR A 277 10.14 -13.95 6.24
CA TYR A 277 10.51 -12.56 6.55
C TYR A 277 11.54 -12.40 7.66
N ARG A 278 11.90 -13.47 8.38
CA ARG A 278 12.65 -13.40 9.64
C ARG A 278 13.93 -12.58 9.50
N ASP A 279 14.79 -12.96 8.57
CA ASP A 279 16.11 -12.35 8.42
C ASP A 279 16.02 -10.89 7.97
N ASP A 280 15.04 -10.57 7.12
CA ASP A 280 14.80 -9.20 6.69
C ASP A 280 14.24 -8.32 7.82
N ILE A 281 13.40 -8.87 8.71
CA ILE A 281 12.94 -8.15 9.90
C ILE A 281 14.11 -7.87 10.83
N LEU A 282 15.01 -8.84 11.07
CA LEU A 282 16.21 -8.62 11.90
C LEU A 282 17.09 -7.51 11.31
N ARG A 283 17.33 -7.56 9.99
CA ARG A 283 18.02 -6.49 9.28
C ARG A 283 17.31 -5.14 9.43
N LEU A 284 15.98 -5.11 9.39
CA LEU A 284 15.20 -3.89 9.57
C LEU A 284 15.35 -3.34 11.02
N GLU A 285 15.36 -4.20 12.04
CA GLU A 285 15.59 -3.80 13.43
C GLU A 285 16.95 -3.11 13.59
N GLU A 286 18.01 -3.72 13.06
CA GLU A 286 19.37 -3.12 13.05
C GLU A 286 19.38 -1.79 12.32
N LEU A 287 18.75 -1.74 11.15
CA LEU A 287 18.68 -0.52 10.35
C LEU A 287 17.91 0.60 11.06
N LEU A 288 16.84 0.31 11.80
CA LEU A 288 16.02 1.33 12.44
C LEU A 288 16.43 1.64 13.88
N GLY A 289 17.14 0.72 14.55
CA GLY A 289 17.38 0.77 15.99
C GLY A 289 16.08 0.59 16.81
N GLU A 290 15.11 -0.16 16.28
CA GLU A 290 13.80 -0.38 16.90
C GLU A 290 13.52 -1.88 17.11
N ASP A 291 12.82 -2.23 18.18
CA ASP A 291 12.29 -3.58 18.40
C ASP A 291 11.08 -3.87 17.51
N LEU A 292 11.22 -4.89 16.67
CA LEU A 292 10.18 -5.45 15.79
C LEU A 292 9.91 -6.93 16.11
N SER A 293 10.29 -7.41 17.30
CA SER A 293 10.07 -8.78 17.75
C SER A 293 8.61 -9.21 17.64
N ALA A 294 7.67 -8.30 17.84
CA ALA A 294 6.23 -8.52 17.65
C ALA A 294 5.88 -9.01 16.23
N TRP A 295 6.62 -8.59 15.20
CA TRP A 295 6.38 -9.01 13.82
C TRP A 295 6.85 -10.44 13.54
N ARG A 296 7.72 -11.00 14.39
CA ARG A 296 8.21 -12.38 14.31
C ARG A 296 7.41 -13.38 15.16
N ARG A 297 6.42 -12.93 15.93
CA ARG A 297 5.60 -13.83 16.77
C ARG A 297 4.56 -14.53 15.92
N VAL A 298 4.43 -15.85 16.05
CA VAL A 298 3.25 -16.60 15.60
C VAL A 298 2.21 -16.48 16.69
N GLU A 299 1.12 -15.74 16.46
CA GLU A 299 0.00 -15.74 17.42
C GLU A 299 -0.49 -17.17 17.59
N ARG A 300 -0.37 -17.73 18.80
CA ARG A 300 -1.11 -18.92 19.18
C ARG A 300 -2.59 -18.53 19.16
N ALA A 301 -3.42 -19.30 18.48
CA ALA A 301 -4.87 -19.07 18.52
C ALA A 301 -5.31 -18.96 19.99
N PRO A 302 -6.18 -18.00 20.35
CA PRO A 302 -6.78 -18.01 21.68
C PRO A 302 -7.46 -19.38 21.85
N ALA A 303 -7.25 -20.02 23.01
CA ALA A 303 -7.99 -21.21 23.39
C ALA A 303 -9.49 -20.93 23.20
N ALA A 304 -10.20 -21.85 22.55
CA ALA A 304 -11.64 -21.71 22.37
C ALA A 304 -12.28 -21.38 23.73
N PRO A 305 -13.24 -20.43 23.80
CA PRO A 305 -13.93 -20.18 25.05
C PRO A 305 -14.55 -21.50 25.52
N ALA A 306 -14.21 -21.90 26.75
CA ALA A 306 -14.79 -23.08 27.37
C ALA A 306 -16.32 -22.96 27.26
N ALA A 307 -16.96 -23.99 26.70
CA ALA A 307 -18.40 -24.02 26.57
C ALA A 307 -19.00 -23.90 27.97
N THR A 308 -19.65 -22.77 28.25
CA THR A 308 -20.45 -22.60 29.46
C THR A 308 -21.57 -23.65 29.41
N PRO A 309 -21.71 -24.53 30.42
CA PRO A 309 -22.76 -25.52 30.42
C PRO A 309 -24.12 -24.81 30.41
N ALA A 310 -24.98 -25.20 29.47
CA ALA A 310 -26.35 -24.71 29.41
C ALA A 310 -27.04 -24.97 30.75
N GLY A 311 -27.56 -23.88 31.33
CA GLY A 311 -28.26 -23.91 32.60
C GLY A 311 -29.44 -24.88 32.58
N GLN A 312 -29.48 -25.72 33.61
CA GLN A 312 -30.70 -26.36 34.08
C GLN A 312 -31.64 -25.26 34.59
N THR A 313 -32.83 -25.17 34.00
CA THR A 313 -33.98 -24.55 34.68
C THR A 313 -34.99 -25.66 34.92
N ALA A 314 -35.20 -25.92 36.21
CA ALA A 314 -36.35 -26.63 36.75
C ALA A 314 -37.64 -25.82 36.55
#